data_AF-A0A348AHT6-F1
#
_entry.id   AF-A0A348AHT6-F1
#
_cell.length_a   1.000
_cell.length_b   1.000
_cell.length_c   1.000
_cell.angle_alpha   90.00
_cell.angle_beta   90.00
_cell.angle_gamma   90.00
#
_symmetry.space_group_name_H-M   'P 1'
#
loop_
_entity.id
_entity.type
_entity.pdbx_description
1 polymer ?
#
loop_
_entity_poly.entity_id
_entity_poly.type
_entity_poly.pdbx_seq_one_letter_code
_entity_poly.pdbx_strand_id
1 'polypeptide(L)' 'MEHEDKIILYTTGSGKVTVSVRFEDENFWMTQKAIADLFETTTANINIHIKNILDDEELDSNSTIKVKKFSNKA' A
#
# COMPACT_ATOMS: atom_id res chain seq x y z
N MET A 1 24.03 -2.89 7.96
CA MET A 1 24.21 -2.82 6.49
C MET A 1 22.88 -2.34 5.95
N GLU A 2 22.85 -1.16 5.32
CA GLU A 2 21.62 -0.59 4.75
C GLU A 2 21.19 -1.43 3.55
N HIS A 3 20.03 -2.08 3.64
CA HIS A 3 19.35 -2.62 2.47
C HIS A 3 18.59 -1.47 1.81
N GLU A 4 19.26 -0.74 0.91
CA GLU A 4 18.57 0.14 -0.03
C GLU A 4 17.88 -0.73 -1.09
N ASP A 5 16.71 -1.28 -0.75
CA ASP A 5 15.81 -1.92 -1.71
C ASP A 5 15.18 -0.81 -2.57
N LYS A 6 15.97 -0.23 -3.49
CA LYS A 6 15.54 0.78 -4.46
C LYS A 6 15.20 0.11 -5.78
N ILE A 7 13.95 -0.30 -5.94
CA ILE A 7 13.42 -0.68 -7.24
C ILE A 7 12.89 0.57 -7.93
N ILE A 8 13.33 0.82 -9.17
CA ILE A 8 12.93 1.95 -10.00
C ILE A 8 11.80 1.48 -10.93
N LEU A 9 10.57 1.91 -10.69
CA LEU A 9 9.41 1.64 -11.56
C LEU A 9 9.15 2.79 -12.54
N TYR A 10 8.74 2.42 -13.74
CA TYR A 10 8.81 3.21 -14.98
C TYR A 10 7.64 4.18 -15.21
N THR A 11 7.96 5.21 -15.99
CA THR A 11 7.19 6.33 -16.54
C THR A 11 5.87 5.95 -17.22
N THR A 12 4.75 6.52 -16.76
CA THR A 12 3.51 6.64 -17.54
C THR A 12 3.70 7.66 -18.67
N GLY A 13 2.85 7.62 -19.71
CA GLY A 13 3.03 8.38 -20.96
C GLY A 13 3.18 9.91 -20.83
N SER A 14 2.96 10.46 -19.63
CA SER A 14 3.00 11.88 -19.28
C SER A 14 4.32 12.35 -18.63
N GLY A 15 5.18 11.45 -18.14
CA GLY A 15 6.50 11.81 -17.61
C GLY A 15 6.87 11.16 -16.28
N LYS A 16 8.14 10.74 -16.20
CA LYS A 16 8.81 9.97 -15.14
C LYS A 16 8.22 10.09 -13.73
N VAL A 17 7.37 9.14 -13.34
CA VAL A 17 7.14 8.83 -11.91
C VAL A 17 8.28 7.91 -11.46
N THR A 18 9.00 8.29 -10.40
CA THR A 18 10.01 7.44 -9.76
C THR A 18 9.48 7.00 -8.42
N VAL A 19 9.17 5.71 -8.28
CA VAL A 19 8.66 5.14 -7.03
C VAL A 19 9.72 4.22 -6.45
N SER A 20 10.06 4.40 -5.17
CA SER A 20 10.92 3.48 -4.42
C SER A 20 10.04 2.40 -3.78
N VAL A 21 10.29 1.14 -4.14
CA VAL A 21 9.57 -0.02 -3.57
C VAL A 21 10.55 -1.05 -3.06
N ARG A 22 10.19 -1.71 -1.95
CA ARG A 22 10.91 -2.86 -1.43
C ARG A 22 10.25 -4.13 -1.94
N PHE A 23 11.01 -5.00 -2.58
CA PHE A 23 10.51 -6.30 -3.04
C PHE A 23 11.06 -7.40 -2.16
N GLU A 24 10.16 -8.12 -1.51
CA GLU A 24 10.48 -9.22 -0.61
C GLU A 24 9.34 -10.22 -0.66
N ASP A 25 9.65 -11.52 -0.61
CA ASP A 25 8.68 -12.61 -0.58
C ASP A 25 7.63 -12.51 -1.71
N GLU A 26 8.08 -12.17 -2.92
CA GLU A 26 7.22 -11.94 -4.10
C GLU A 26 6.19 -10.80 -3.94
N ASN A 27 6.30 -10.00 -2.87
CA ASN A 27 5.44 -8.89 -2.56
C ASN A 27 6.14 -7.53 -2.76
N PHE A 28 5.39 -6.55 -3.24
CA PHE A 28 5.84 -5.16 -3.33
C PHE A 28 5.39 -4.36 -2.10
N TRP A 29 6.35 -3.99 -1.27
CA TRP A 29 6.15 -3.11 -0.13
C TRP A 29 6.33 -1.66 -0.54
N MET A 30 5.25 -0.89 -0.41
CA MET A 30 5.22 0.51 -0.80
C MET A 30 4.25 1.31 0.06
N THR A 31 4.49 2.62 0.14
CA THR A 31 3.57 3.53 0.84
C THR A 31 2.31 3.77 0.00
N GLN A 32 1.17 4.10 0.63
CA GLN A 32 -0.05 4.46 -0.11
C GLN A 32 0.15 5.63 -1.07
N LYS A 33 1.06 6.57 -0.73
CA LYS A 33 1.45 7.68 -1.60
C LYS A 33 2.15 7.17 -2.87
N ALA A 34 3.12 6.28 -2.70
CA ALA A 34 3.80 5.63 -3.82
C ALA A 34 2.82 4.88 -4.75
N ILE A 35 1.78 4.24 -4.19
CA ILE A 35 0.72 3.58 -4.98
C ILE A 35 -0.08 4.63 -5.75
N ALA A 36 -0.49 5.70 -5.07
CA ALA A 36 -1.24 6.79 -5.67
C ALA A 36 -0.48 7.43 -6.85
N ASP A 37 0.81 7.68 -6.66
CA ASP A 37 1.69 8.24 -7.69
C ASP A 37 1.86 7.27 -8.88
N LEU A 38 1.99 5.96 -8.63
CA LEU A 38 2.13 4.92 -9.67
C LEU A 38 0.87 4.79 -10.55
N PHE A 39 -0.31 4.89 -9.94
CA PHE A 39 -1.60 4.72 -10.62
C PHE A 39 -2.26 6.05 -11.01
N GLU A 40 -1.52 7.17 -10.96
CA GLU A 40 -2.00 8.52 -11.28
C GLU A 40 -3.34 8.85 -10.58
N THR A 41 -3.46 8.49 -9.31
CA THR A 41 -4.66 8.65 -8.50
C THR A 41 -4.36 9.40 -7.19
N THR A 42 -5.34 9.51 -6.31
CA THR A 42 -5.16 10.15 -5.00
C THR A 42 -4.99 9.12 -3.90
N THR A 43 -4.28 9.48 -2.83
CA THR A 43 -4.20 8.65 -1.61
C THR A 43 -5.57 8.40 -0.99
N ALA A 44 -6.53 9.32 -1.16
CA ALA A 44 -7.91 9.13 -0.74
C ALA A 44 -8.58 7.96 -1.50
N ASN A 45 -8.38 7.87 -2.81
CA ASN A 45 -8.87 6.75 -3.62
C ASN A 45 -8.21 5.43 -3.18
N ILE A 46 -6.91 5.42 -2.93
CA ILE A 46 -6.21 4.23 -2.40
C ILE A 46 -6.81 3.78 -1.06
N ASN A 47 -7.12 4.72 -0.16
CA ASN A 47 -7.77 4.39 1.11
C ASN A 47 -9.16 3.78 0.93
N ILE A 48 -9.93 4.23 -0.07
CA ILE A 48 -11.23 3.62 -0.40
C ILE A 48 -11.03 2.16 -0.83
N HIS A 49 -10.06 1.88 -1.72
CA HIS A 49 -9.77 0.52 -2.14
C HIS A 49 -9.32 -0.37 -0.99
N ILE A 50 -8.41 0.10 -0.12
CA ILE A 50 -7.96 -0.65 1.06
C ILE A 50 -9.14 -0.94 2.00
N LYS A 51 -10.02 0.05 2.19
CA LYS A 51 -11.20 -0.13 3.03
C LYS A 51 -12.13 -1.19 2.45
N ASN A 52 -12.42 -1.14 1.16
CA ASN A 52 -13.28 -2.13 0.52
C ASN A 52 -12.69 -3.55 0.60
N ILE A 53 -11.38 -3.71 0.37
CA ILE A 53 -10.69 -5.01 0.50
C ILE A 53 -10.86 -5.61 1.91
N LEU A 54 -10.83 -4.77 2.95
CA LEU A 54 -11.03 -5.20 4.33
C LEU A 54 -12.50 -5.46 4.65
N ASP A 55 -13.41 -4.64 4.12
CA ASP A 55 -14.86 -4.77 4.31
C ASP A 55 -15.43 -6.01 3.57
N ASP A 56 -14.84 -6.35 2.42
CA ASP A 56 -15.18 -7.52 1.60
C ASP A 56 -14.53 -8.83 2.10
N GLU A 57 -13.79 -8.77 3.21
CA GLU A 57 -13.03 -9.88 3.82
C GLU A 57 -12.05 -10.58 2.86
N GLU A 58 -11.67 -9.93 1.75
CA GLU A 58 -10.68 -10.45 0.78
C GLU A 58 -9.28 -10.55 1.40
N LEU A 59 -9.04 -9.77 2.46
CA LEU A 59 -7.83 -9.83 3.27
C LEU A 59 -8.20 -10.02 4.74
N ASP A 60 -7.67 -11.09 5.36
CA ASP A 60 -7.88 -11.32 6.78
C ASP A 60 -7.20 -10.19 7.59
N SER A 61 -8.00 -9.50 8.40
CA SER A 61 -7.55 -8.46 9.34
C SER A 61 -6.42 -8.89 10.28
N ASN A 62 -6.19 -10.20 10.46
CA ASN A 62 -5.05 -10.73 11.23
C ASN A 62 -3.70 -10.68 10.48
N SER A 63 -3.70 -10.44 9.16
CA SER A 63 -2.49 -10.31 8.34
C SER A 63 -1.96 -8.88 8.25
N THR A 64 -2.58 -7.92 8.95
CA THR A 64 -2.16 -6.51 8.98
C THR A 64 -2.09 -5.98 10.41
N ILE A 65 -1.28 -4.94 10.63
CA ILE A 65 -0.82 -4.43 11.93
C ILE A 65 -1.92 -4.40 13.01
N LYS A 66 -1.74 -5.26 14.03
CA LYS A 66 -2.38 -5.34 15.36
C LYS A 66 -3.51 -4.33 15.62
N VAL A 67 -4.75 -4.78 15.47
CA VAL A 67 -5.96 -4.03 15.81
C VAL A 67 -6.10 -3.90 17.34
N LYS A 68 -6.02 -2.68 17.89
CA LYS A 68 -6.47 -2.42 19.27
C LYS A 68 -7.99 -2.58 19.29
N LYS A 69 -8.47 -3.67 19.90
CA LYS A 69 -9.88 -3.86 20.21
C LYS A 69 -10.31 -2.79 21.23
N PHE A 70 -11.06 -1.79 20.79
CA PHE A 70 -11.88 -1.00 21.71
C PHE A 70 -13.09 -1.86 22.06
N SER A 71 -13.01 -2.58 23.18
CA SER A 71 -14.18 -3.22 23.79
C SER A 71 -15.18 -2.12 24.18
N ASN A 72 -16.25 -1.97 23.41
CA ASN A 72 -17.43 -1.28 23.90
C ASN A 72 -18.16 -2.24 24.84
N LYS A 73 -18.01 -2.02 26.14
CA LYS A 73 -18.75 -2.76 27.16
C LYS A 73 -20.07 -2.02 27.39
N ALA A 74 -21.16 -2.73 27.13
CA ALA A 74 -22.53 -2.33 27.48
C ALA A 74 -22.67 -2.01 28.98
#